data_AF-A0A643BNS0-F1
#
_entry.id   AF-A0A643BNS0-F1
#
_cell.length_a   1.000
_cell.length_b   1.000
_cell.length_c   1.000
_cell.angle_alpha   90.00
_cell.angle_beta   90.00
_cell.angle_gamma   90.00
#
_symmetry.space_group_name_H-M   'P 1'
#
loop_
_entity.id
_entity.type
_entity.pdbx_description
1 polymer ?
#
loop_
_entity_poly.entity_id
_entity_poly.type
_entity_poly.pdbx_seq_one_letter_code
_entity_poly.pdbx_strand_id
1 'polypeptide(L)'
;CDCTEKLQNKFDFLRSQLNDISSFKNIYRYAFDFARDKDQRSLDIDTAKSMLALLLGRTWPLFSVFYQYLEQSKYRVMNKDQWYNVLEFSRTVHADLSNYDEDG
;
A
#
# COMPACT_ATOMS: atom_id res chain seq x y z
N CYS A 1 19.76 10.89 14.59
CA CYS A 1 19.17 12.23 14.75
C CYS A 1 19.12 12.49 16.24
N ASP A 2 19.78 13.54 16.70
CA ASP A 2 20.07 13.69 18.13
C ASP A 2 19.12 14.69 18.81
N CYS A 3 18.25 15.33 18.02
CA CYS A 3 17.16 16.17 18.49
C CYS A 3 15.98 16.15 17.50
N THR A 4 14.81 16.58 17.97
CA THR A 4 13.56 16.61 17.20
C THR A 4 13.66 17.48 15.94
N GLU A 5 14.31 18.64 16.03
CA GLU A 5 14.47 19.56 14.90
C GLU A 5 15.27 18.93 13.74
N LYS A 6 16.38 18.24 14.04
CA LYS A 6 17.15 17.48 13.05
C LYS A 6 16.32 16.37 12.41
N LEU A 7 15.33 15.79 13.11
CA LEU A 7 14.44 14.79 12.55
C LEU A 7 13.38 15.44 11.64
N GLN A 8 12.78 16.54 12.06
CA GLN A 8 11.81 17.30 11.26
C GLN A 8 12.41 17.77 9.94
N ASN A 9 13.66 18.24 9.95
CA ASN A 9 14.38 18.67 8.75
C ASN A 9 14.62 17.52 7.75
N LYS A 10 14.46 16.26 8.15
CA LYS A 10 14.54 15.10 7.25
C LYS A 10 13.20 14.70 6.63
N PHE A 11 12.08 15.32 7.03
CA PHE A 11 10.76 14.89 6.54
C PHE A 11 10.62 15.00 5.03
N ASP A 12 11.15 16.06 4.41
CA ASP A 12 11.08 16.19 2.96
C ASP A 12 11.94 15.16 2.23
N PHE A 13 13.12 14.84 2.80
CA PHE A 13 13.93 13.72 2.32
C PHE A 13 13.20 12.38 2.46
N LEU A 14 12.58 12.11 3.61
CA LEU A 14 11.83 10.86 3.81
C LEU A 14 10.63 10.75 2.87
N ARG A 15 9.92 11.86 2.63
CA ARG A 15 8.83 11.93 1.64
C ARG A 15 9.35 11.70 0.22
N SER A 16 10.54 12.21 -0.13
CA SER A 16 11.10 11.98 -1.46
C SER A 16 11.42 10.50 -1.72
N GLN A 17 11.72 9.72 -0.68
CA GLN A 17 11.91 8.27 -0.81
C GLN A 17 10.64 7.54 -1.26
N LEU A 18 9.45 8.12 -1.04
CA LEU A 18 8.18 7.55 -1.51
C LEU A 18 8.00 7.69 -3.04
N ASN A 19 8.79 8.55 -3.69
CA ASN A 19 8.76 8.73 -5.13
C ASN A 19 9.73 7.79 -5.87
N ASP A 20 10.71 7.21 -5.16
CA ASP A 20 11.60 6.20 -5.72
C ASP A 20 10.93 4.82 -5.70
N ILE A 21 10.91 4.13 -6.85
CA ILE A 21 10.17 2.88 -7.02
C ILE A 21 10.69 1.77 -6.09
N SER A 22 12.01 1.62 -6.00
CA SER A 22 12.63 0.56 -5.20
C SER A 22 12.42 0.80 -3.70
N SER A 23 12.62 2.04 -3.26
CA SER A 23 12.41 2.46 -1.89
C SER A 23 10.94 2.35 -1.49
N PHE A 24 10.02 2.83 -2.34
CA PHE A 24 8.59 2.70 -2.11
C PHE A 24 8.16 1.24 -2.00
N LYS A 25 8.66 0.35 -2.86
CA LYS A 25 8.36 -1.10 -2.78
C LYS A 25 8.78 -1.68 -1.43
N ASN A 26 9.96 -1.32 -0.93
CA ASN A 26 10.43 -1.76 0.38
C ASN A 26 9.59 -1.20 1.53
N ILE A 27 9.25 0.09 1.48
CA ILE A 27 8.38 0.75 2.46
C ILE A 27 6.99 0.10 2.47
N TYR A 28 6.41 -0.13 1.30
CA TYR A 28 5.10 -0.77 1.14
C TYR A 28 5.06 -2.18 1.73
N ARG A 29 6.10 -2.99 1.46
CA ARG A 29 6.24 -4.34 2.02
C ARG A 29 6.40 -4.30 3.54
N TYR A 30 7.25 -3.41 4.04
CA TYR A 30 7.43 -3.19 5.48
C TYR A 30 6.13 -2.78 6.16
N ALA A 31 5.30 -1.96 5.52
CA ALA A 31 4.05 -1.47 6.09
C ALA A 31 3.09 -2.60 6.49
N PHE A 32 3.07 -3.71 5.74
CA PHE A 32 2.31 -4.91 6.10
C PHE A 32 2.83 -5.53 7.41
N ASP A 33 4.12 -5.78 7.49
CA ASP A 33 4.73 -6.40 8.68
C ASP A 33 4.67 -5.47 9.90
N PHE A 34 4.66 -4.15 9.68
CA PHE A 34 4.49 -3.13 10.71
C PHE A 34 3.06 -3.07 11.27
N ALA A 35 2.05 -3.11 10.41
CA ALA A 35 0.66 -2.97 10.80
C ALA A 35 0.01 -4.27 11.31
N ARG A 36 0.64 -5.41 11.03
CA ARG A 36 0.14 -6.73 11.42
C ARG A 36 0.48 -7.06 12.87
N ASP A 37 -0.50 -7.59 13.60
CA ASP A 37 -0.26 -8.16 14.92
C ASP A 37 0.74 -9.33 14.83
N LYS A 38 1.65 -9.42 15.81
CA LYS A 38 2.79 -10.35 15.80
C LYS A 38 2.38 -11.80 15.47
N ASP A 39 1.23 -12.24 15.98
CA ASP A 39 0.74 -13.61 15.87
C ASP A 39 -0.21 -13.87 14.67
N GLN A 40 -0.62 -12.83 13.93
CA GLN A 40 -1.59 -12.94 12.83
C GLN A 40 -0.92 -13.02 11.47
N ARG A 41 -1.39 -13.81 10.51
CA ARG A 41 -0.75 -13.86 9.16
C ARG A 41 -1.33 -12.87 8.15
N SER A 42 -2.24 -12.01 8.59
CA SER A 42 -3.01 -11.08 7.76
C SER A 42 -3.33 -9.81 8.53
N LEU A 43 -3.63 -8.73 7.79
CA LEU A 43 -4.23 -7.52 8.34
C LEU A 43 -5.74 -7.69 8.39
N ASP A 44 -6.42 -7.11 9.40
CA ASP A 44 -7.85 -6.87 9.29
C ASP A 44 -8.12 -5.87 8.15
N ILE A 45 -9.32 -5.95 7.56
CA ILE A 45 -9.63 -5.18 6.35
C ILE A 45 -9.64 -3.66 6.59
N ASP A 46 -9.97 -3.20 7.79
CA ASP A 46 -10.05 -1.76 8.09
C ASP A 46 -8.64 -1.15 8.26
N THR A 47 -7.73 -1.88 8.90
CA THR A 47 -6.30 -1.54 8.93
C THR A 47 -5.70 -1.58 7.54
N ALA A 48 -5.98 -2.63 6.75
CA ALA A 48 -5.46 -2.75 5.39
C ALA A 48 -5.90 -1.58 4.51
N LYS A 49 -7.20 -1.25 4.50
CA LYS A 49 -7.76 -0.08 3.78
C LYS A 49 -7.06 1.21 4.18
N SER A 50 -6.92 1.48 5.47
CA SER A 50 -6.29 2.69 5.99
C SER A 50 -4.83 2.81 5.53
N MET A 51 -4.07 1.72 5.64
CA MET A 51 -2.67 1.69 5.22
C MET A 51 -2.51 1.85 3.70
N LEU A 52 -3.38 1.22 2.90
CA LEU A 52 -3.39 1.40 1.44
C LEU A 52 -3.73 2.84 1.05
N ALA A 53 -4.65 3.50 1.77
CA ALA A 53 -4.99 4.91 1.52
C ALA A 53 -3.80 5.85 1.74
N LEU A 54 -2.99 5.59 2.76
CA LEU A 54 -1.76 6.35 3.02
C LEU A 54 -0.70 6.15 1.93
N LEU A 55 -0.55 4.92 1.44
CA LEU A 55 0.54 4.54 0.53
C LEU A 55 0.20 4.79 -0.94
N LEU A 56 -1.02 4.44 -1.37
CA LEU A 56 -1.42 4.43 -2.77
C LEU A 56 -2.43 5.52 -3.13
N GLY A 57 -3.12 6.11 -2.14
CA GLY A 57 -4.26 7.00 -2.39
C GLY A 57 -3.96 8.27 -3.19
N ARG A 58 -2.69 8.68 -3.26
CA ARG A 58 -2.26 9.83 -4.08
C ARG A 58 -1.68 9.45 -5.44
N THR A 59 -1.21 8.22 -5.62
CA THR A 59 -0.37 7.84 -6.77
C THR A 59 -0.99 6.81 -7.67
N TRP A 60 -2.03 6.09 -7.22
CA TRP A 60 -2.69 5.06 -8.01
C TRP A 60 -4.07 5.54 -8.49
N PRO A 61 -4.27 5.76 -9.81
CA PRO A 61 -5.51 6.32 -10.34
C PRO A 61 -6.79 5.53 -10.00
N LEU A 62 -6.68 4.20 -9.87
CA LEU A 62 -7.80 3.32 -9.55
C LEU A 62 -8.05 3.17 -8.05
N PHE A 63 -7.27 3.83 -7.20
CA PHE A 63 -7.34 3.61 -5.75
C PHE A 63 -8.73 3.89 -5.18
N SER A 64 -9.41 4.95 -5.62
CA SER A 64 -10.75 5.29 -5.11
C SER A 64 -11.77 4.16 -5.37
N VAL A 65 -11.77 3.60 -6.57
CA VAL A 65 -12.64 2.49 -6.96
C VAL A 65 -12.24 1.21 -6.23
N PHE A 66 -10.94 0.93 -6.11
CA PHE A 66 -10.44 -0.22 -5.37
C PHE A 66 -10.80 -0.16 -3.87
N TYR A 67 -10.68 1.02 -3.26
CA TYR A 67 -11.06 1.24 -1.88
C TYR A 67 -12.55 0.98 -1.66
N GLN A 68 -13.41 1.52 -2.54
CA GLN A 68 -14.85 1.27 -2.51
C GLN A 68 -15.18 -0.21 -2.70
N TYR A 69 -14.47 -0.91 -3.59
CA TYR A 69 -14.59 -2.36 -3.73
C TYR A 69 -14.29 -3.09 -2.42
N LEU A 70 -13.20 -2.75 -1.73
CA LEU A 70 -12.87 -3.37 -0.44
C LEU A 70 -13.95 -3.13 0.62
N GLU A 71 -14.54 -1.93 0.66
CA GLU A 71 -15.65 -1.60 1.59
C GLU A 71 -16.90 -2.44 1.35
N GLN A 72 -17.21 -2.74 0.08
CA GLN A 72 -18.38 -3.52 -0.30
C GLN A 72 -18.12 -5.03 -0.32
N SER A 73 -16.85 -5.43 -0.26
CA SER A 73 -16.45 -6.84 -0.34
C SER A 73 -16.81 -7.62 0.92
N LYS A 74 -16.90 -8.96 0.77
CA LYS A 74 -17.03 -9.89 1.91
C LYS A 74 -15.71 -10.15 2.64
N TYR A 75 -14.60 -9.57 2.18
CA TYR A 75 -13.29 -9.83 2.77
C TYR A 75 -13.17 -9.17 4.14
N ARG A 76 -12.71 -9.95 5.12
CA ARG A 76 -12.48 -9.49 6.50
C ARG A 76 -11.02 -9.24 6.81
N VAL A 77 -10.13 -9.79 5.99
CA VAL A 77 -8.68 -9.71 6.16
C VAL A 77 -7.99 -9.62 4.80
N MET A 78 -6.75 -9.12 4.80
CA MET A 78 -5.84 -9.13 3.66
C MET A 78 -4.53 -9.84 4.04
N ASN A 79 -4.18 -10.90 3.33
CA ASN A 79 -2.93 -11.64 3.57
C ASN A 79 -1.74 -10.98 2.85
N LYS A 80 -0.53 -11.49 3.10
CA LYS A 80 0.72 -10.92 2.57
C LYS A 80 0.81 -10.95 1.05
N ASP A 81 0.36 -12.03 0.43
CA ASP A 81 0.40 -12.20 -1.03
C ASP A 81 -0.58 -11.24 -1.71
N GLN A 82 -1.80 -11.12 -1.19
CA GLN A 82 -2.79 -10.15 -1.64
C GLN A 82 -2.25 -8.72 -1.52
N TRP A 83 -1.65 -8.36 -0.37
CA TRP A 83 -1.01 -7.06 -0.18
C TRP A 83 0.04 -6.79 -1.26
N TYR A 84 0.93 -7.75 -1.52
CA TYR A 84 1.99 -7.57 -2.53
C TYR A 84 1.42 -7.46 -3.94
N ASN A 85 0.41 -8.26 -4.28
CA ASN A 85 -0.24 -8.25 -5.58
C ASN A 85 -1.00 -6.94 -5.83
N VAL A 86 -1.56 -6.29 -4.81
CA VAL A 86 -2.17 -4.96 -4.96
C VAL A 86 -1.14 -3.93 -5.43
N LEU A 87 0.09 -3.98 -4.90
CA LEU A 87 1.15 -3.10 -5.38
C LEU A 87 1.51 -3.40 -6.84
N GLU A 88 1.75 -4.66 -7.19
CA GLU A 88 2.09 -5.04 -8.57
C GLU A 88 0.97 -4.62 -9.54
N PHE A 89 -0.29 -4.95 -9.22
CA PHE A 89 -1.46 -4.53 -9.99
C PHE A 89 -1.50 -3.00 -10.18
N SER A 90 -1.23 -2.23 -9.13
CA SER A 90 -1.23 -0.75 -9.21
C SER A 90 -0.16 -0.17 -10.14
N ARG A 91 0.86 -0.96 -10.51
CA ARG A 91 1.99 -0.54 -11.34
C ARG A 91 1.96 -1.14 -12.74
N THR A 92 1.34 -2.30 -12.94
CA THR A 92 1.34 -3.03 -14.22
C THR A 92 0.03 -2.93 -14.97
N VAL A 93 -1.10 -2.76 -14.28
CA VAL A 93 -2.42 -2.72 -14.93
C VAL A 93 -2.78 -1.29 -15.27
N HIS A 94 -3.23 -1.08 -16.51
CA HIS A 94 -3.68 0.20 -17.01
C HIS A 94 -4.95 0.65 -16.28
N ALA A 95 -5.17 1.96 -16.24
CA ALA A 95 -6.34 2.54 -15.56
C ALA A 95 -7.67 2.13 -16.21
N ASP A 96 -7.67 1.71 -17.48
CA ASP A 96 -8.83 1.20 -18.20
C ASP A 96 -8.97 -0.34 -18.11
N LEU A 97 -8.08 -1.01 -17.38
CA LEU A 97 -8.00 -2.46 -17.21
C LEU A 97 -7.78 -3.25 -18.51
N SER A 98 -7.45 -2.57 -19.62
CA SER A 98 -7.36 -3.18 -20.96
C SER A 98 -6.29 -4.27 -21.10
N ASN A 99 -5.26 -4.23 -20.25
CA ASN A 99 -4.14 -5.17 -20.28
C ASN A 99 -4.18 -6.18 -19.12
N TYR A 100 -5.30 -6.28 -18.39
CA TYR A 100 -5.47 -7.27 -17.35
C TYR A 100 -5.87 -8.63 -17.94
N ASP A 101 -5.17 -9.69 -17.54
CA ASP A 101 -5.48 -11.07 -17.90
C ASP A 101 -6.24 -11.72 -16.74
N GLU A 102 -7.48 -12.14 -16.99
CA GLU A 102 -8.32 -12.81 -15.99
C GLU A 102 -7.94 -14.28 -15.80
N ASP A 103 -7.19 -14.87 -16.74
CA ASP A 103 -6.77 -16.28 -16.72
C ASP A 103 -5.36 -16.49 -16.12
N GLY A 104 -4.72 -15.40 -15.65
CA GLY A 104 -3.34 -15.37 -15.13
C GLY A 104 -3.09 -16.04 -13.77
#